data_AF-A0A126JIE3-F1
#
_entry.id   AF-A0A126JIE3-F1
#
_cell.length_a   1.000
_cell.length_b   1.000
_cell.length_c   1.000
_cell.angle_alpha   90.00
_cell.angle_beta   90.00
_cell.angle_gamma   90.00
#
_symmetry.space_group_name_H-M   'P 1'
#
loop_
_entity.id
_entity.type
_entity.pdbx_description
1 polymer ?
#
loop_
_entity_poly.entity_id
_entity_poly.type
_entity_poly.pdbx_seq_one_letter_code
_entity_poly.pdbx_strand_id
1 'polypeptide(L)'
;MKRWKINFKIKSYLIFTEEFTMNNFNFFCIDKQNYASCKVEAESMKEAEEYAKVALDNTLKMNEFILDEKFTCIIDKIDEEIIPGEEIYRYRGAANIESTVTVVKPFYMERINEINNFKNLLLETNDIGNVAYECYLKGLEIYQWNTEAFLNFFKSIETISAQYLDKGKEEKKSEVQNKFKTLTIKLKKCVNEDKIDDDKVTSLAKQIYNLGFIEVRKKINLAIQDLGVEVNKDKLDKIVKLRPKVAHGGTVQNVIDEDLQDCKYIAKEIILSYIKKYKKQ
;
A
#
# COMPACT_ATOMS: atom_id res chain seq x y z
N MET A 1 18.47 -3.27 31.38
CA MET A 1 18.42 -3.33 29.91
C MET A 1 19.78 -3.77 29.38
N LYS A 2 19.80 -4.72 28.46
CA LYS A 2 20.99 -5.20 27.75
C LYS A 2 20.99 -4.63 26.33
N ARG A 3 22.17 -4.42 25.75
CA ARG A 3 22.30 -4.00 24.35
C ARG A 3 22.62 -5.22 23.50
N TRP A 4 21.96 -5.35 22.35
CA TRP A 4 22.10 -6.48 21.45
C TRP A 4 22.45 -5.98 20.04
N LYS A 5 23.45 -6.58 19.40
CA LYS A 5 23.75 -6.40 17.98
C LYS A 5 23.18 -7.60 17.21
N ILE A 6 22.34 -7.31 16.22
CA ILE A 6 21.67 -8.34 15.42
C ILE A 6 22.12 -8.17 13.97
N ASN A 7 22.53 -9.26 13.34
CA ASN A 7 22.93 -9.32 11.94
C ASN A 7 21.94 -10.20 11.17
N PHE A 8 21.53 -9.70 10.01
CA PHE A 8 20.61 -10.33 9.09
C PHE A 8 21.33 -10.58 7.78
N LYS A 9 21.11 -11.76 7.21
CA LYS A 9 21.45 -12.07 5.83
C LYS A 9 20.27 -11.67 4.95
N ILE A 10 20.51 -10.82 3.96
CA ILE A 10 19.50 -10.36 3.02
C ILE A 10 19.65 -11.14 1.71
N LYS A 11 18.57 -11.77 1.28
CA LYS A 11 18.39 -12.38 -0.04
C LYS A 11 17.59 -11.43 -0.91
N SER A 12 18.21 -10.95 -1.99
CA SER A 12 17.62 -10.02 -2.96
C SER A 12 18.26 -10.24 -4.33
N TYR A 13 17.56 -9.79 -5.38
CA TYR A 13 18.12 -9.65 -6.73
C TYR A 13 19.10 -8.48 -6.84
N LEU A 14 19.19 -7.64 -5.82
CA LEU A 14 20.13 -6.52 -5.75
C LEU A 14 21.34 -6.87 -4.88
N ILE A 15 22.52 -6.35 -5.20
CA ILE A 15 23.72 -6.38 -4.37
C ILE A 15 24.09 -4.97 -3.92
N PHE A 16 24.35 -4.81 -2.63
CA PHE A 16 24.83 -3.53 -2.10
C PHE A 16 26.28 -3.34 -2.54
N THR A 17 26.52 -2.30 -3.34
CA THR A 17 27.86 -1.96 -3.83
C THR A 17 28.67 -1.16 -2.82
N GLU A 18 27.99 -0.53 -1.87
CA GLU A 18 28.56 0.31 -0.81
C GLU A 18 27.81 0.07 0.50
N GLU A 19 28.44 0.41 1.62
CA GLU A 19 27.81 0.39 2.94
C GLU A 19 26.94 1.64 3.12
N PHE A 20 25.73 1.46 3.66
CA PHE A 20 24.83 2.57 3.95
C PHE A 20 23.95 2.29 5.15
N THR A 21 23.50 3.35 5.82
CA THR A 21 22.58 3.25 6.94
C THR A 21 21.18 3.71 6.55
N MET A 22 20.19 2.94 6.97
CA MET A 22 18.77 3.27 6.81
C MET A 22 18.00 2.68 7.99
N ASN A 23 17.15 3.50 8.62
CA ASN A 23 16.31 3.08 9.75
C ASN A 23 17.06 2.43 10.92
N ASN A 24 18.26 2.93 11.24
CA ASN A 24 19.15 2.36 12.25
C ASN A 24 19.69 0.96 11.92
N PHE A 25 19.50 0.51 10.67
CA PHE A 25 20.17 -0.65 10.11
C PHE A 25 21.32 -0.18 9.23
N ASN A 26 22.48 -0.77 9.45
CA ASN A 26 23.62 -0.66 8.56
C ASN A 26 23.59 -1.81 7.55
N PHE A 27 23.45 -1.48 6.28
CA PHE A 27 23.39 -2.40 5.14
C PHE A 27 24.76 -2.47 4.48
N PHE A 28 25.25 -3.68 4.20
CA PHE A 28 26.58 -3.89 3.65
C PHE A 28 26.66 -5.21 2.87
N CYS A 29 27.71 -5.40 2.10
CA CYS A 29 27.97 -6.64 1.36
C CYS A 29 29.31 -7.26 1.77
N ILE A 30 29.32 -8.57 2.03
CA ILE A 30 30.52 -9.38 2.25
C ILE A 30 30.44 -10.58 1.32
N ASP A 31 31.49 -10.86 0.56
CA ASP A 31 31.57 -12.02 -0.35
C ASP A 31 30.36 -12.18 -1.28
N LYS A 32 29.89 -11.06 -1.85
CA LYS A 32 28.71 -10.97 -2.73
C LYS A 32 27.38 -11.34 -2.07
N GLN A 33 27.34 -11.34 -0.75
CA GLN A 33 26.12 -11.55 0.03
C GLN A 33 25.76 -10.26 0.77
N ASN A 34 24.50 -9.86 0.68
CA ASN A 34 23.99 -8.69 1.40
C ASN A 34 23.69 -9.04 2.85
N TYR A 35 23.95 -8.08 3.72
CA TYR A 35 23.66 -8.12 5.14
C TYR A 35 23.03 -6.80 5.61
N ALA A 36 22.32 -6.87 6.72
CA ALA A 36 21.95 -5.71 7.52
C ALA A 36 22.30 -5.96 8.98
N SER A 37 22.70 -4.92 9.71
CA SER A 37 22.93 -5.03 11.14
C SER A 37 22.30 -3.87 11.89
N CYS A 38 21.72 -4.13 13.05
CA CYS A 38 21.22 -3.08 13.93
C CYS A 38 21.64 -3.35 15.38
N LYS A 39 21.45 -2.33 16.21
CA LYS A 39 21.63 -2.41 17.66
C LYS A 39 20.32 -2.07 18.33
N VAL A 40 19.88 -2.91 19.26
CA VAL A 40 18.64 -2.73 20.02
C VAL A 40 18.89 -2.90 21.51
N GLU A 41 18.07 -2.27 22.34
CA GLU A 41 18.07 -2.47 23.79
C GLU A 41 16.86 -3.31 24.17
N ALA A 42 17.07 -4.39 24.92
CA ALA A 42 16.02 -5.32 25.31
C ALA A 42 16.40 -6.07 26.61
N GLU A 43 15.42 -6.64 27.30
CA GLU A 43 15.65 -7.43 28.51
C GLU A 43 16.15 -8.84 28.19
N SER A 44 15.80 -9.37 27.01
CA SER A 44 16.18 -10.72 26.57
C SER A 44 16.56 -10.79 25.10
N MET A 45 17.29 -11.85 24.72
CA MET A 45 17.62 -12.16 23.32
C MET A 45 16.36 -12.29 22.46
N LYS A 46 15.31 -12.94 22.98
CA LYS A 46 14.05 -13.18 22.24
C LYS A 46 13.31 -11.88 21.96
N GLU A 47 13.30 -10.97 22.92
CA GLU A 47 12.70 -9.65 22.76
C GLU A 47 13.51 -8.80 21.77
N ALA A 48 14.85 -8.82 21.87
CA ALA A 48 15.74 -8.17 20.92
C ALA A 48 15.50 -8.67 19.48
N GLU A 49 15.37 -9.99 19.32
CA GLU A 49 15.06 -10.65 18.05
C GLU A 49 13.75 -10.13 17.45
N GLU A 50 12.67 -10.11 18.25
CA GLU A 50 11.35 -9.68 17.79
C GLU A 50 11.34 -8.19 17.39
N TYR A 51 11.93 -7.32 18.21
CA TYR A 51 12.04 -5.89 17.90
C TYR A 51 12.83 -5.64 16.60
N ALA A 52 13.95 -6.33 16.43
CA ALA A 52 14.76 -6.17 15.23
C ALA A 52 14.08 -6.76 13.99
N LYS A 53 13.37 -7.89 14.10
CA LYS A 53 12.57 -8.45 13.01
C LYS A 53 11.50 -7.47 12.53
N VAL A 54 10.69 -6.94 13.44
CA VAL A 54 9.63 -5.98 13.10
C VAL A 54 10.22 -4.71 12.49
N ALA A 55 11.30 -4.17 13.05
CA ALA A 55 11.94 -2.96 12.53
C ALA A 55 12.58 -3.18 11.15
N LEU A 56 13.20 -4.34 10.90
CA LEU A 56 13.77 -4.68 9.60
C LEU A 56 12.67 -4.93 8.57
N ASP A 57 11.62 -5.67 8.91
CA ASP A 57 10.50 -5.95 8.02
C ASP A 57 9.85 -4.66 7.52
N ASN A 58 9.58 -3.70 8.42
CA ASN A 58 9.10 -2.37 8.05
C ASN A 58 10.04 -1.64 7.09
N THR A 59 11.35 -1.77 7.31
CA THR A 59 12.37 -1.16 6.45
C THR A 59 12.42 -1.80 5.06
N LEU A 60 12.31 -3.13 4.98
CA LEU A 60 12.29 -3.85 3.71
C LEU A 60 11.00 -3.60 2.93
N LYS A 61 9.85 -3.54 3.61
CA LYS A 61 8.55 -3.17 3.00
C LYS A 61 8.57 -1.77 2.41
N MET A 62 9.21 -0.83 3.08
CA MET A 62 9.47 0.51 2.54
C MET A 62 10.34 0.47 1.28
N ASN A 63 11.40 -0.34 1.28
CA ASN A 63 12.24 -0.51 0.10
C ASN A 63 11.45 -1.10 -1.05
N GLU A 64 10.64 -2.14 -0.80
CA GLU A 64 9.79 -2.76 -1.81
C GLU A 64 8.78 -1.77 -2.37
N PHE A 65 8.16 -0.93 -1.51
CA PHE A 65 7.29 0.14 -1.96
C PHE A 65 8.01 1.14 -2.87
N ILE A 66 9.20 1.61 -2.51
CA ILE A 66 9.91 2.66 -3.25
C ILE A 66 10.59 2.13 -4.52
N LEU A 67 11.22 0.96 -4.44
CA LEU A 67 12.05 0.37 -5.49
C LEU A 67 11.30 -0.61 -6.39
N ASP A 68 10.13 -1.08 -5.95
CA ASP A 68 9.38 -2.14 -6.63
C ASP A 68 10.12 -3.50 -6.68
N GLU A 69 10.97 -3.75 -5.68
CA GLU A 69 11.88 -4.91 -5.62
C GLU A 69 11.69 -5.66 -4.31
N LYS A 70 11.54 -7.00 -4.39
CA LYS A 70 11.30 -7.85 -3.21
C LYS A 70 12.61 -8.15 -2.48
N PHE A 71 12.58 -8.00 -1.16
CA PHE A 71 13.69 -8.36 -0.26
C PHE A 71 13.23 -9.45 0.70
N THR A 72 14.08 -10.44 0.94
CA THR A 72 13.84 -11.46 1.98
C THR A 72 15.02 -11.48 2.93
N CYS A 73 14.77 -11.65 4.23
CA CYS A 73 15.82 -11.65 5.24
C CYS A 73 15.76 -12.89 6.11
N ILE A 74 16.93 -13.35 6.55
CA ILE A 74 17.10 -14.41 7.53
C ILE A 74 18.03 -13.89 8.61
N ILE A 75 17.74 -14.16 9.88
CA ILE A 75 18.66 -13.83 10.96
C ILE A 75 19.91 -14.68 10.81
N ASP A 76 21.04 -14.01 10.70
CA ASP A 76 22.35 -14.64 10.62
C ASP A 76 22.95 -14.82 12.01
N LYS A 77 22.88 -13.78 12.85
CA LYS A 77 23.54 -13.77 14.16
C LYS A 77 22.93 -12.76 15.14
N ILE A 78 22.90 -13.09 16.43
CA ILE A 78 22.54 -12.18 17.52
C ILE A 78 23.66 -12.20 18.57
N ASP A 79 24.20 -11.04 18.90
CA ASP A 79 25.27 -10.84 19.87
C ASP A 79 24.81 -9.89 20.97
N GLU A 80 25.10 -10.19 22.25
CA GLU A 80 24.96 -9.20 23.33
C GLU A 80 26.18 -8.26 23.31
N GLU A 81 25.97 -6.94 23.18
CA GLU A 81 27.03 -5.93 23.29
C GLU A 81 27.24 -5.56 24.76
N ILE A 82 28.37 -5.98 25.30
CA ILE A 82 28.80 -5.61 26.65
C ILE A 82 29.64 -4.32 26.54
N ILE A 83 29.28 -3.32 27.35
CA ILE A 83 30.02 -2.05 27.51
C ILE A 83 31.37 -2.37 28.18
N PRO A 84 32.52 -1.74 27.81
CA PRO A 84 33.85 -2.24 28.14
C PRO A 84 34.04 -2.55 29.64
N GLY A 85 34.37 -3.82 29.97
CA GLY A 85 34.63 -4.27 31.35
C GLY A 85 34.25 -5.72 31.68
N GLU A 86 33.43 -6.41 30.88
CA GLU A 86 32.99 -7.79 31.16
C GLU A 86 33.09 -8.73 29.94
N GLU A 87 33.35 -10.02 30.20
CA GLU A 87 33.65 -11.06 29.21
C GLU A 87 32.49 -11.37 28.25
N ILE A 88 32.84 -11.60 26.98
CA ILE A 88 31.91 -11.86 25.86
C ILE A 88 31.29 -13.26 25.99
N TYR A 89 29.96 -13.34 26.13
CA TYR A 89 29.21 -14.57 25.88
C TYR A 89 28.70 -14.60 24.43
N ARG A 90 29.23 -15.51 23.61
CA ARG A 90 28.80 -15.74 22.22
C ARG A 90 27.72 -16.82 22.19
N TYR A 91 26.50 -16.48 21.82
CA TYR A 91 25.49 -17.47 21.45
C TYR A 91 25.42 -17.57 19.93
N ARG A 92 25.75 -18.74 19.35
CA ARG A 92 25.62 -19.02 17.91
C ARG A 92 24.39 -19.89 17.68
N GLY A 93 23.34 -19.31 17.09
CA GLY A 93 22.27 -20.06 16.43
C GLY A 93 22.51 -20.05 14.92
N ALA A 94 22.25 -21.17 14.24
CA ALA A 94 22.33 -21.28 12.78
C ALA A 94 20.93 -21.27 12.15
N ALA A 95 20.82 -20.69 10.96
CA ALA A 95 19.66 -20.83 10.09
C ALA A 95 19.98 -21.73 8.88
N ASN A 96 19.00 -22.53 8.49
CA ASN A 96 19.03 -23.43 7.32
C ASN A 96 19.28 -22.67 6.01
N ILE A 97 20.13 -23.26 5.17
CA ILE A 97 20.47 -22.75 3.83
C ILE A 97 19.58 -23.46 2.81
N GLU A 98 18.60 -22.76 2.26
CA GLU A 98 18.04 -23.10 0.94
C GLU A 98 18.79 -22.31 -0.14
N SER A 99 19.31 -23.05 -1.11
CA SER A 99 20.04 -22.59 -2.28
C SER A 99 19.07 -22.24 -3.42
N THR A 100 18.97 -20.96 -3.75
CA THR A 100 18.39 -20.50 -5.01
C THR A 100 19.44 -19.67 -5.74
N VAL A 101 19.65 -19.96 -7.02
CA VAL A 101 20.54 -19.20 -7.91
C VAL A 101 19.76 -18.00 -8.41
N THR A 102 20.29 -16.80 -8.21
CA THR A 102 19.61 -15.54 -8.54
C THR A 102 20.55 -14.65 -9.35
N VAL A 103 20.06 -14.07 -10.45
CA VAL A 103 20.82 -13.09 -11.25
C VAL A 103 20.85 -11.76 -10.48
N VAL A 104 22.04 -11.23 -10.22
CA VAL A 104 22.27 -10.12 -9.27
C VAL A 104 22.57 -8.82 -10.01
N LYS A 105 21.86 -7.73 -9.68
CA LYS A 105 22.07 -6.36 -10.17
C LYS A 105 22.60 -5.45 -9.06
N PRO A 106 23.35 -4.37 -9.35
CA PRO A 106 23.77 -3.40 -8.32
C PRO A 106 22.56 -2.67 -7.71
N PHE A 107 22.64 -2.36 -6.42
CA PHE A 107 21.63 -1.57 -5.71
C PHE A 107 21.71 -0.09 -6.09
N TYR A 108 20.54 0.55 -6.22
CA TYR A 108 20.39 1.96 -6.61
C TYR A 108 20.71 2.89 -5.44
N MET A 109 22.00 3.17 -5.20
CA MET A 109 22.45 4.02 -4.08
C MET A 109 21.83 5.42 -4.10
N GLU A 110 21.59 5.96 -5.30
CA GLU A 110 20.94 7.25 -5.53
C GLU A 110 19.50 7.33 -4.97
N ARG A 111 18.84 6.18 -4.80
CA ARG A 111 17.46 6.09 -4.29
C ARG A 111 17.37 6.08 -2.75
N ILE A 112 18.49 5.96 -2.03
CA ILE A 112 18.49 5.86 -0.56
C ILE A 112 17.89 7.11 0.08
N ASN A 113 18.23 8.29 -0.44
CA ASN A 113 17.68 9.56 0.05
C ASN A 113 16.16 9.61 -0.13
N GLU A 114 15.64 9.05 -1.21
CA GLU A 114 14.19 8.99 -1.43
C GLU A 114 13.50 8.09 -0.41
N ILE A 115 14.09 6.95 -0.06
CA ILE A 115 13.54 6.03 0.95
C ILE A 115 13.56 6.68 2.34
N ASN A 116 14.68 7.31 2.72
CA ASN A 116 14.80 8.01 3.99
C ASN A 116 13.81 9.20 4.07
N ASN A 117 13.65 9.95 2.99
CA ASN A 117 12.66 11.03 2.92
C ASN A 117 11.23 10.49 3.04
N PHE A 118 10.91 9.39 2.36
CA PHE A 118 9.60 8.76 2.44
C PHE A 118 9.25 8.34 3.87
N LYS A 119 10.22 7.86 4.65
CA LYS A 119 9.99 7.54 6.06
C LYS A 119 9.52 8.73 6.86
N ASN A 120 10.24 9.85 6.74
CA ASN A 120 9.91 11.06 7.49
C ASN A 120 8.50 11.53 7.12
N LEU A 121 8.17 11.48 5.82
CA LEU A 121 6.83 11.79 5.36
C LEU A 121 5.77 10.82 5.89
N LEU A 122 6.06 9.53 6.01
CA LEU A 122 5.14 8.53 6.57
C LEU A 122 4.91 8.74 8.08
N LEU A 123 5.94 9.12 8.84
CA LEU A 123 5.76 9.48 10.26
C LEU A 123 4.85 10.71 10.41
N GLU A 124 5.01 11.67 9.49
CA GLU A 124 4.24 12.89 9.41
C GLU A 124 2.87 12.71 8.74
N THR A 125 2.55 11.60 8.07
CA THR A 125 1.25 11.48 7.40
C THR A 125 0.12 11.21 8.39
N ASN A 126 -1.08 11.66 8.04
CA ASN A 126 -2.30 11.36 8.80
C ASN A 126 -2.70 9.87 8.69
N ASP A 127 -3.69 9.46 9.48
CA ASP A 127 -4.16 8.07 9.53
C ASP A 127 -4.66 7.55 8.19
N ILE A 128 -5.21 8.42 7.33
CA ILE A 128 -5.70 8.03 6.00
C ILE A 128 -4.53 7.59 5.12
N GLY A 129 -3.43 8.34 5.12
CA GLY A 129 -2.22 7.99 4.40
C GLY A 129 -1.61 6.68 4.92
N ASN A 130 -1.57 6.51 6.24
CA ASN A 130 -1.06 5.28 6.88
C ASN A 130 -1.91 4.05 6.52
N VAL A 131 -3.24 4.13 6.64
CA VAL A 131 -4.15 3.03 6.29
C VAL A 131 -4.05 2.68 4.80
N ALA A 132 -3.94 3.68 3.93
CA ALA A 132 -3.76 3.42 2.50
C ALA A 132 -2.43 2.72 2.20
N TYR A 133 -1.36 3.12 2.87
CA TYR A 133 -0.05 2.47 2.78
C TYR A 133 -0.09 1.03 3.33
N GLU A 134 -0.73 0.78 4.47
CA GLU A 134 -0.89 -0.57 5.01
C GLU A 134 -1.68 -1.50 4.09
N CYS A 135 -2.76 -1.01 3.48
CA CYS A 135 -3.47 -1.76 2.43
C CYS A 135 -2.55 -2.11 1.27
N TYR A 136 -1.65 -1.20 0.88
CA TYR A 136 -0.71 -1.46 -0.20
C TYR A 136 0.28 -2.57 0.19
N LEU A 137 0.84 -2.49 1.40
CA LEU A 137 1.78 -3.49 1.91
C LEU A 137 1.15 -4.88 1.98
N LYS A 138 -0.11 -4.99 2.42
CA LYS A 138 -0.85 -6.26 2.38
C LYS A 138 -0.96 -6.81 0.96
N GLY A 139 -1.14 -5.95 -0.04
CA GLY A 139 -1.14 -6.33 -1.45
C GLY A 139 0.20 -6.90 -1.93
N LEU A 140 1.33 -6.37 -1.43
CA LEU A 140 2.66 -6.92 -1.69
C LEU A 140 2.88 -8.29 -1.01
N GLU A 141 2.43 -8.44 0.23
CA GLU A 141 2.58 -9.70 1.00
C GLU A 141 1.88 -10.89 0.33
N ILE A 142 0.71 -10.64 -0.24
CA ILE A 142 -0.12 -11.65 -0.90
C ILE A 142 -0.04 -11.56 -2.43
N TYR A 143 1.02 -10.97 -2.97
CA TYR A 143 1.14 -10.67 -4.40
C TYR A 143 0.93 -11.89 -5.31
N GLN A 144 1.26 -13.09 -4.83
CA GLN A 144 1.01 -14.35 -5.52
C GLN A 144 -0.48 -14.71 -5.69
N TRP A 145 -1.39 -14.02 -5.01
CA TRP A 145 -2.84 -14.20 -5.08
C TRP A 145 -3.44 -12.95 -5.75
N ASN A 146 -3.39 -12.91 -7.09
CA ASN A 146 -3.65 -11.70 -7.89
C ASN A 146 -4.96 -10.98 -7.52
N THR A 147 -6.03 -11.72 -7.26
CA THR A 147 -7.35 -11.16 -6.91
C THR A 147 -7.30 -10.41 -5.58
N GLU A 148 -6.79 -11.05 -4.53
CA GLU A 148 -6.67 -10.49 -3.20
C GLU A 148 -5.66 -9.33 -3.17
N ALA A 149 -4.54 -9.47 -3.87
CA ALA A 149 -3.56 -8.40 -4.03
C ALA A 149 -4.16 -7.18 -4.73
N PHE A 150 -4.88 -7.39 -5.84
CA PHE A 150 -5.59 -6.33 -6.55
C PHE A 150 -6.59 -5.60 -5.66
N LEU A 151 -7.39 -6.33 -4.87
CA LEU A 151 -8.35 -5.74 -3.96
C LEU A 151 -7.66 -4.87 -2.89
N ASN A 152 -6.49 -5.30 -2.40
CA ASN A 152 -5.71 -4.52 -1.44
C ASN A 152 -5.11 -3.25 -2.05
N PHE A 153 -4.52 -3.31 -3.25
CA PHE A 153 -4.06 -2.12 -3.97
C PHE A 153 -5.21 -1.16 -4.30
N PHE A 154 -6.34 -1.69 -4.78
CA PHE A 154 -7.51 -0.87 -5.06
C PHE A 154 -8.09 -0.25 -3.78
N LYS A 155 -8.03 -0.98 -2.66
CA LYS A 155 -8.46 -0.48 -1.36
C LYS A 155 -7.63 0.73 -0.91
N SER A 156 -6.32 0.74 -1.16
CA SER A 156 -5.49 1.93 -0.93
C SER A 156 -6.00 3.16 -1.69
N ILE A 157 -6.37 2.98 -2.96
CA ILE A 157 -6.95 4.04 -3.80
C ILE A 157 -8.31 4.49 -3.25
N GLU A 158 -9.18 3.56 -2.84
CA GLU A 158 -10.48 3.86 -2.24
C GLU A 158 -10.35 4.64 -0.93
N THR A 159 -9.38 4.29 -0.09
CA THR A 159 -9.13 4.93 1.20
C THR A 159 -8.79 6.42 1.01
N ILE A 160 -7.86 6.74 0.11
CA ILE A 160 -7.50 8.14 -0.18
C ILE A 160 -8.65 8.87 -0.89
N SER A 161 -9.24 8.25 -1.92
CA SER A 161 -10.30 8.90 -2.70
C SER A 161 -11.59 9.15 -1.90
N ALA A 162 -11.84 8.43 -0.82
CA ALA A 162 -12.99 8.65 0.06
C ALA A 162 -13.04 10.07 0.65
N GLN A 163 -11.89 10.72 0.84
CA GLN A 163 -11.80 12.11 1.32
C GLN A 163 -12.45 13.12 0.36
N TYR A 164 -12.61 12.75 -0.91
CA TYR A 164 -13.15 13.61 -1.96
C TYR A 164 -14.66 13.42 -2.15
N LEU A 165 -15.33 12.70 -1.23
CA LEU A 165 -16.77 12.46 -1.31
C LEU A 165 -17.57 13.77 -1.32
N ASP A 166 -17.28 14.69 -0.41
CA ASP A 166 -18.09 15.91 -0.28
C ASP A 166 -17.86 16.90 -1.42
N LYS A 167 -16.61 17.04 -1.89
CA LYS A 167 -16.31 17.75 -3.14
C LYS A 167 -17.06 17.13 -4.33
N GLY A 168 -17.06 15.80 -4.42
CA GLY A 168 -17.82 15.07 -5.44
C GLY A 168 -19.33 15.29 -5.36
N LYS A 169 -19.89 15.38 -4.15
CA LYS A 169 -21.31 15.75 -3.94
C LYS A 169 -21.57 17.17 -4.42
N GLU A 170 -20.71 18.13 -4.06
CA GLU A 170 -20.85 19.53 -4.44
C GLU A 170 -20.89 19.71 -5.95
N GLU A 171 -19.91 19.15 -6.68
CA GLU A 171 -19.89 19.21 -8.15
C GLU A 171 -21.11 18.53 -8.79
N LYS A 172 -21.65 17.49 -8.16
CA LYS A 172 -22.81 16.73 -8.68
C LYS A 172 -24.15 17.42 -8.37
N LYS A 173 -24.22 18.36 -7.42
CA LYS A 173 -25.48 19.00 -7.00
C LYS A 173 -26.18 19.67 -8.18
N SER A 174 -25.43 20.38 -9.03
CA SER A 174 -25.98 21.09 -10.20
C SER A 174 -26.55 20.12 -11.24
N GLU A 175 -25.85 19.02 -11.52
CA GLU A 175 -26.29 17.98 -12.48
C GLU A 175 -27.51 17.18 -11.97
N VAL A 176 -27.57 16.93 -10.66
CA VAL A 176 -28.62 16.13 -10.03
C VAL A 176 -29.92 16.90 -9.91
N GLN A 177 -29.89 18.21 -9.70
CA GLN A 177 -31.09 19.00 -9.41
C GLN A 177 -32.15 18.92 -10.51
N ASN A 178 -31.73 18.98 -11.77
CA ASN A 178 -32.66 18.88 -12.91
C ASN A 178 -33.18 17.44 -13.09
N LYS A 179 -32.29 16.43 -13.04
CA LYS A 179 -32.69 15.02 -13.13
C LYS A 179 -33.62 14.61 -12.00
N PHE A 180 -33.35 15.07 -10.78
CA PHE A 180 -34.17 14.83 -9.60
C PHE A 180 -35.58 15.38 -9.81
N LYS A 181 -35.71 16.67 -10.19
CA LYS A 181 -37.01 17.28 -10.49
C LYS A 181 -37.80 16.48 -11.53
N THR A 182 -37.17 16.10 -12.64
CA THR A 182 -37.82 15.31 -13.69
C THR A 182 -38.30 13.94 -13.18
N LEU A 183 -37.46 13.22 -12.45
CA LEU A 183 -37.81 11.89 -11.93
C LEU A 183 -38.91 11.97 -10.85
N THR A 184 -38.88 12.99 -9.97
CA THR A 184 -39.92 13.20 -8.96
C THR A 184 -41.26 13.52 -9.60
N ILE A 185 -41.30 14.31 -10.67
CA ILE A 185 -42.55 14.57 -11.41
C ILE A 185 -43.10 13.29 -12.03
N LYS A 186 -42.24 12.48 -12.68
CA LYS A 186 -42.62 11.18 -13.24
C LYS A 186 -43.16 10.23 -12.17
N LEU A 187 -42.49 10.15 -11.02
CA LEU A 187 -42.91 9.32 -9.90
C LEU A 187 -44.27 9.76 -9.35
N LYS A 188 -44.46 11.07 -9.11
CA LYS A 188 -45.76 11.61 -8.66
C LYS A 188 -46.88 11.28 -9.64
N LYS A 189 -46.62 11.37 -10.94
CA LYS A 189 -47.61 11.00 -11.96
C LYS A 189 -47.98 9.52 -11.87
N CYS A 190 -47.00 8.62 -11.75
CA CYS A 190 -47.24 7.17 -11.66
C CYS A 190 -47.96 6.74 -10.38
N VAL A 191 -47.74 7.44 -9.26
CA VAL A 191 -48.44 7.14 -8.00
C VAL A 191 -49.89 7.63 -8.02
N ASN A 192 -50.19 8.65 -8.82
CA ASN A 192 -51.53 9.24 -8.94
C ASN A 192 -52.37 8.64 -10.10
N GLU A 193 -51.88 7.60 -10.78
CA GLU A 193 -52.63 6.88 -11.82
C GLU A 193 -53.62 5.90 -11.15
N ASP A 194 -54.85 5.77 -11.70
CA ASP A 194 -55.92 4.91 -11.14
C ASP A 194 -55.51 3.44 -10.94
N LYS A 195 -54.50 3.00 -11.69
CA LYS A 195 -53.86 1.69 -11.53
C LYS A 195 -52.35 1.90 -11.43
N ILE A 196 -51.82 1.72 -10.22
CA ILE A 196 -50.39 1.88 -9.95
C ILE A 196 -49.60 0.70 -10.55
N ASP A 197 -48.52 1.04 -11.25
CA ASP A 197 -47.50 0.11 -11.72
C ASP A 197 -46.33 0.08 -10.72
N ASP A 198 -46.33 -0.91 -9.83
CA ASP A 198 -45.35 -1.05 -8.75
C ASP A 198 -43.92 -1.21 -9.26
N ASP A 199 -43.71 -1.86 -10.41
CA ASP A 199 -42.39 -2.05 -11.01
C ASP A 199 -41.84 -0.71 -11.50
N LYS A 200 -42.69 0.10 -12.13
CA LYS A 200 -42.33 1.44 -12.60
C LYS A 200 -42.08 2.40 -11.44
N VAL A 201 -42.89 2.35 -10.39
CA VAL A 201 -42.68 3.12 -9.15
C VAL A 201 -41.34 2.73 -8.50
N THR A 202 -41.08 1.44 -8.35
CA THR A 202 -39.83 0.91 -7.78
C THR A 202 -38.61 1.31 -8.62
N SER A 203 -38.72 1.23 -9.94
CA SER A 203 -37.66 1.66 -10.87
C SER A 203 -37.34 3.16 -10.73
N LEU A 204 -38.36 4.01 -10.68
CA LEU A 204 -38.18 5.45 -10.51
C LEU A 204 -37.60 5.80 -9.13
N ALA A 205 -38.05 5.12 -8.06
CA ALA A 205 -37.50 5.30 -6.71
C ALA A 205 -36.02 4.89 -6.66
N LYS A 206 -35.64 3.76 -7.26
CA LYS A 206 -34.22 3.34 -7.39
C LYS A 206 -33.38 4.37 -8.16
N GLN A 207 -33.90 4.90 -9.27
CA GLN A 207 -33.20 5.94 -10.03
C GLN A 207 -32.96 7.20 -9.20
N ILE A 208 -33.97 7.66 -8.44
CA ILE A 208 -33.85 8.82 -7.54
C ILE A 208 -32.82 8.54 -6.44
N TYR A 209 -32.88 7.36 -5.80
CA TYR A 209 -31.92 6.95 -4.79
C TYR A 209 -30.48 6.97 -5.35
N ASN A 210 -30.28 6.41 -6.55
CA ASN A 210 -28.98 6.35 -7.21
C ASN A 210 -28.44 7.73 -7.63
N LEU A 211 -29.28 8.77 -7.78
CA LEU A 211 -28.81 10.13 -8.05
C LEU A 211 -27.90 10.66 -6.93
N GLY A 212 -28.17 10.30 -5.68
CA GLY A 212 -27.37 10.71 -4.51
C GLY A 212 -26.02 10.01 -4.40
N PHE A 213 -25.81 8.91 -5.13
CA PHE A 213 -24.58 8.12 -5.06
C PHE A 213 -23.44 8.80 -5.83
N ILE A 214 -22.27 8.95 -5.18
CA ILE A 214 -21.05 9.40 -5.87
C ILE A 214 -20.25 8.17 -6.26
N GLU A 215 -20.13 7.93 -7.56
CA GLU A 215 -19.39 6.80 -8.09
C GLU A 215 -17.93 6.85 -7.63
N VAL A 216 -17.36 5.66 -7.34
CA VAL A 216 -15.95 5.49 -6.97
C VAL A 216 -15.04 6.16 -8.00
N ARG A 217 -15.36 6.02 -9.30
CA ARG A 217 -14.63 6.67 -10.39
C ARG A 217 -14.52 8.19 -10.23
N LYS A 218 -15.61 8.87 -9.87
CA LYS A 218 -15.61 10.33 -9.68
C LYS A 218 -14.70 10.74 -8.52
N LYS A 219 -14.78 10.01 -7.40
CA LYS A 219 -13.90 10.25 -6.24
C LYS A 219 -12.43 10.06 -6.57
N ILE A 220 -12.08 9.01 -7.33
CA ILE A 220 -10.70 8.76 -7.74
C ILE A 220 -10.19 9.84 -8.69
N ASN A 221 -10.99 10.25 -9.67
CA ASN A 221 -10.63 11.34 -10.59
C ASN A 221 -10.37 12.65 -9.84
N LEU A 222 -11.21 12.97 -8.85
CA LEU A 222 -11.00 14.16 -8.01
C LEU A 222 -9.72 14.08 -7.20
N ALA A 223 -9.40 12.90 -6.65
CA ALA A 223 -8.16 12.68 -5.92
C ALA A 223 -6.95 12.83 -6.84
N ILE A 224 -6.95 12.19 -8.01
CA ILE A 224 -5.87 12.28 -9.00
C ILE A 224 -5.62 13.73 -9.42
N GLN A 225 -6.68 14.47 -9.73
CA GLN A 225 -6.58 15.88 -10.12
C GLN A 225 -6.03 16.74 -8.99
N ASP A 226 -6.55 16.58 -7.77
CA ASP A 226 -6.14 17.39 -6.63
C ASP A 226 -4.70 17.08 -6.18
N LEU A 227 -4.28 15.82 -6.25
CA LEU A 227 -2.94 15.37 -5.92
C LEU A 227 -1.91 15.64 -7.02
N GLY A 228 -2.36 16.01 -8.23
CA GLY A 228 -1.48 16.23 -9.38
C GLY A 228 -0.84 14.94 -9.91
N VAL A 229 -1.54 13.81 -9.78
CA VAL A 229 -1.02 12.51 -10.23
C VAL A 229 -1.28 12.35 -11.72
N GLU A 230 -0.25 12.00 -12.49
CA GLU A 230 -0.40 11.67 -13.90
C GLU A 230 -0.72 10.19 -14.07
N VAL A 231 -1.98 9.88 -14.38
CA VAL A 231 -2.44 8.50 -14.61
C VAL A 231 -2.98 8.36 -16.03
N ASN A 232 -2.61 7.27 -16.70
CA ASN A 232 -3.24 6.88 -17.96
C ASN A 232 -4.73 6.56 -17.72
N LYS A 233 -5.61 7.32 -18.38
CA LYS A 233 -7.07 7.21 -18.20
C LYS A 233 -7.64 5.85 -18.58
N ASP A 234 -7.10 5.21 -19.61
CA ASP A 234 -7.58 3.90 -20.07
C ASP A 234 -7.24 2.82 -19.03
N LYS A 235 -6.04 2.88 -18.44
CA LYS A 235 -5.64 2.00 -17.33
C LYS A 235 -6.52 2.19 -16.10
N LEU A 236 -6.75 3.44 -15.71
CA LEU A 236 -7.65 3.77 -14.60
C LEU A 236 -9.07 3.23 -14.84
N ASP A 237 -9.61 3.45 -16.04
CA ASP A 237 -10.94 2.99 -16.39
C ASP A 237 -11.05 1.46 -16.38
N LYS A 238 -10.00 0.76 -16.81
CA LYS A 238 -9.91 -0.71 -16.77
C LYS A 238 -10.01 -1.21 -15.33
N ILE A 239 -9.16 -0.70 -14.42
CA ILE A 239 -9.15 -1.17 -13.02
C ILE A 239 -10.44 -0.83 -12.27
N VAL A 240 -11.04 0.35 -12.51
CA VAL A 240 -12.29 0.76 -11.85
C VAL A 240 -13.47 -0.12 -12.31
N LYS A 241 -13.51 -0.50 -13.59
CA LYS A 241 -14.52 -1.43 -14.11
C LYS A 241 -14.30 -2.87 -13.62
N LEU A 242 -13.05 -3.26 -13.38
CA LEU A 242 -12.69 -4.59 -12.91
C LEU A 242 -13.08 -4.78 -11.44
N ARG A 243 -12.90 -3.77 -10.58
CA ARG A 243 -13.18 -3.83 -9.14
C ARG A 243 -14.50 -4.49 -8.75
N PRO A 244 -15.69 -4.09 -9.25
CA PRO A 244 -16.94 -4.72 -8.83
C PRO A 244 -17.04 -6.20 -9.24
N LYS A 245 -16.40 -6.59 -10.35
CA LYS A 245 -16.37 -7.98 -10.80
C LYS A 245 -15.55 -8.86 -9.86
N VAL A 246 -14.38 -8.36 -9.46
CA VAL A 246 -13.46 -9.04 -8.53
C VAL A 246 -14.07 -9.11 -7.13
N ALA A 247 -14.65 -8.02 -6.63
CA ALA A 247 -15.20 -7.95 -5.27
C ALA A 247 -16.47 -8.79 -5.05
N HIS A 248 -17.28 -9.03 -6.08
CA HIS A 248 -18.58 -9.71 -5.96
C HIS A 248 -18.59 -11.12 -6.54
N GLY A 249 -17.43 -11.67 -6.94
CA GLY A 249 -17.29 -13.07 -7.38
C GLY A 249 -18.09 -13.43 -8.64
N GLY A 250 -18.58 -12.44 -9.38
CA GLY A 250 -19.42 -12.64 -10.55
C GLY A 250 -18.59 -13.03 -11.76
N THR A 251 -18.55 -14.32 -12.07
CA THR A 251 -17.80 -14.97 -13.17
C THR A 251 -16.29 -14.73 -13.11
N VAL A 252 -15.53 -15.82 -12.93
CA VAL A 252 -14.06 -16.01 -12.94
C VAL A 252 -13.30 -15.10 -13.92
N GLN A 253 -13.26 -13.79 -13.65
CA GLN A 253 -12.38 -12.87 -14.35
C GLN A 253 -11.14 -12.78 -13.49
N ASN A 254 -10.23 -13.73 -13.71
CA ASN A 254 -8.93 -13.74 -13.06
C ASN A 254 -8.26 -12.40 -13.35
N VAL A 255 -7.82 -11.72 -12.30
CA VAL A 255 -6.97 -10.53 -12.44
C VAL A 255 -5.68 -11.00 -13.10
N ILE A 256 -5.44 -10.55 -14.33
CA ILE A 256 -4.19 -10.82 -15.04
C ILE A 256 -3.08 -9.92 -14.48
N ASP A 257 -1.83 -10.32 -14.67
CA ASP A 257 -0.68 -9.60 -14.11
C ASP A 257 -0.63 -8.14 -14.56
N GLU A 258 -1.02 -7.82 -15.79
CA GLU A 258 -1.10 -6.44 -16.27
C GLU A 258 -2.08 -5.57 -15.46
N ASP A 259 -3.26 -6.12 -15.13
CA ASP A 259 -4.27 -5.41 -14.32
C ASP A 259 -3.79 -5.18 -12.90
N LEU A 260 -3.10 -6.18 -12.34
CA LEU A 260 -2.49 -6.11 -11.02
C LEU A 260 -1.41 -5.03 -10.98
N GLN A 261 -0.51 -5.02 -11.96
CA GLN A 261 0.58 -4.05 -12.07
C GLN A 261 0.06 -2.63 -12.29
N ASP A 262 -0.95 -2.44 -13.15
CA ASP A 262 -1.57 -1.13 -13.34
C ASP A 262 -2.22 -0.62 -12.05
N CYS A 263 -2.93 -1.49 -11.31
CA CYS A 263 -3.54 -1.14 -10.03
C CYS A 263 -2.49 -0.79 -8.98
N LYS A 264 -1.44 -1.60 -8.87
CA LYS A 264 -0.30 -1.39 -7.97
C LYS A 264 0.41 -0.07 -8.27
N TYR A 265 0.69 0.22 -9.54
CA TYR A 265 1.33 1.47 -9.94
C TYR A 265 0.47 2.68 -9.55
N ILE A 266 -0.82 2.68 -9.92
CA ILE A 266 -1.74 3.79 -9.61
C ILE A 266 -1.88 3.99 -8.10
N ALA A 267 -1.97 2.90 -7.32
CA ALA A 267 -2.03 2.98 -5.87
C ALA A 267 -0.78 3.63 -5.29
N LYS A 268 0.42 3.23 -5.75
CA LYS A 268 1.70 3.81 -5.31
C LYS A 268 1.77 5.31 -5.58
N GLU A 269 1.44 5.74 -6.79
CA GLU A 269 1.50 7.15 -7.18
C GLU A 269 0.53 8.03 -6.38
N ILE A 270 -0.68 7.54 -6.13
CA ILE A 270 -1.67 8.22 -5.30
C ILE A 270 -1.20 8.32 -3.84
N ILE A 271 -0.67 7.24 -3.26
CA ILE A 271 -0.13 7.23 -1.90
C ILE A 271 1.03 8.23 -1.75
N LEU A 272 2.01 8.16 -2.66
CA LEU A 272 3.18 9.05 -2.64
C LEU A 272 2.77 10.52 -2.71
N SER A 273 1.85 10.86 -3.61
CA SER A 273 1.40 12.24 -3.80
C SER A 273 0.55 12.72 -2.63
N TYR A 274 -0.27 11.84 -2.06
CA TYR A 274 -1.06 12.15 -0.86
C TYR A 274 -0.19 12.45 0.34
N ILE A 275 0.76 11.57 0.65
CA ILE A 275 1.67 11.69 1.79
C ILE A 275 2.55 12.95 1.67
N LYS A 276 2.97 13.31 0.46
CA LYS A 276 3.72 14.56 0.21
C LYS A 276 2.86 15.81 0.46
N LYS A 277 1.58 15.77 0.11
CA LYS A 277 0.68 16.93 0.17
C LYS A 277 0.07 17.14 1.56
N TYR A 278 -0.25 16.06 2.27
CA TYR A 278 -1.02 16.11 3.52
C TYR A 278 -0.20 15.56 4.69
N LYS A 279 0.33 16.48 5.50
CA LYS A 279 1.00 16.18 6.78
C LYS A 279 0.00 16.27 7.94
N LYS A 280 0.29 15.58 9.04
CA LYS A 280 -0.36 15.70 10.35
C LYS A 280 -0.33 17.17 10.76
N GLN A 281 -1.51 17.71 11.05
CA GLN A 281 -1.66 19.02 11.68
C GLN A 281 -1.38 18.92 13.17
#